data_AF-C7XPW5-F1
#
_entry.id   AF-C7XPW5-F1
#
_cell.length_a   1.000
_cell.length_b   1.000
_cell.length_c   1.000
_cell.angle_alpha   90.00
_cell.angle_beta   90.00
_cell.angle_gamma   90.00
#
_symmetry.space_group_name_H-M   'P 1'
#
loop_
_entity.id
_entity.type
_entity.pdbx_description
1 polymer ?
#
loop_
_entity_poly.entity_id
_entity_poly.type
_entity_poly.pdbx_seq_one_letter_code
_entity_poly.pdbx_strand_id
1 'polypeptide(L)'
;MSTIFEIEKKISIAKTKINFLEKKIKRNGSKINLDKRKERAHNLIVKGALLEMLGIEKENNEVILGFLSTFPKDEKTKEYYKKIGKELFEKLKKNKFIKGGQ
;
A
#
# COMPACT_ATOMS: atom_id res chain seq x y z
N MET A 1 -20.69 52.91 -13.72
CA MET A 1 -20.54 51.98 -12.58
C MET A 1 -19.40 52.50 -11.71
N SER A 2 -19.55 52.48 -10.37
CA SER A 2 -18.50 52.97 -9.47
C SER A 2 -17.31 52.00 -9.48
N THR A 3 -16.10 52.53 -9.45
CA THR A 3 -14.84 51.77 -9.34
C THR A 3 -14.84 50.81 -8.14
N ILE A 4 -15.51 51.20 -7.06
CA ILE A 4 -15.72 50.38 -5.85
C ILE A 4 -16.48 49.09 -6.19
N PHE A 5 -17.56 49.17 -6.96
CA PHE A 5 -18.36 48.00 -7.33
C PHE A 5 -17.55 46.98 -8.16
N GLU A 6 -16.68 47.45 -9.05
CA GLU A 6 -15.81 46.57 -9.83
C GLU A 6 -14.74 45.88 -8.97
N ILE A 7 -14.22 46.58 -7.97
CA ILE A 7 -13.27 46.03 -7.00
C ILE A 7 -13.95 44.96 -6.14
N GLU A 8 -15.15 45.22 -5.62
CA GLU A 8 -15.93 44.25 -4.85
C GLU A 8 -16.25 42.99 -5.66
N LYS A 9 -16.61 43.16 -6.94
CA LYS A 9 -16.83 42.04 -7.86
C LYS A 9 -15.57 41.20 -8.05
N LYS A 10 -14.41 41.84 -8.25
CA LYS A 10 -13.11 41.14 -8.37
C LYS A 10 -12.75 40.39 -7.08
N ILE A 11 -12.98 41.00 -5.92
CA ILE A 11 -12.74 40.37 -4.60
C ILE A 11 -13.64 39.13 -4.42
N SER A 12 -14.93 39.23 -4.78
CA SER A 12 -15.87 38.11 -4.69
C SER A 12 -15.45 36.92 -5.58
N ILE A 13 -15.03 37.21 -6.81
CA ILE A 13 -14.51 36.20 -7.74
C ILE A 13 -13.25 35.55 -7.19
N ALA A 14 -12.32 36.35 -6.63
CA ALA A 14 -11.08 35.86 -6.04
C ALA A 14 -11.36 34.93 -4.84
N LYS A 15 -12.25 35.33 -3.92
CA LYS A 15 -12.68 34.51 -2.77
C LYS A 15 -13.28 33.17 -3.22
N THR A 16 -14.12 33.19 -4.25
CA THR A 16 -14.74 31.98 -4.81
C THR A 16 -13.68 31.03 -5.38
N LYS A 17 -12.70 31.56 -6.13
CA LYS A 17 -11.58 30.76 -6.66
C LYS A 17 -10.72 30.17 -5.55
N ILE A 18 -10.40 30.93 -4.51
CA ILE A 18 -9.64 30.46 -3.34
C ILE A 18 -10.38 29.30 -2.68
N ASN A 19 -11.66 29.47 -2.33
CA ASN A 19 -12.46 28.41 -1.72
C ASN A 19 -12.56 27.14 -2.58
N PHE A 20 -12.62 27.29 -3.91
CA PHE A 20 -12.62 26.15 -4.82
C PHE A 20 -11.29 25.39 -4.80
N LEU A 21 -10.17 26.11 -4.83
CA LEU A 21 -8.82 25.53 -4.79
C LEU A 21 -8.57 24.83 -3.45
N GLU A 22 -8.93 25.43 -2.33
CA GLU A 22 -8.83 24.82 -1.00
C GLU A 22 -9.62 23.51 -0.91
N LYS A 23 -10.87 23.50 -1.42
CA LYS A 23 -11.68 22.28 -1.49
C LYS A 23 -11.02 21.21 -2.37
N LYS A 24 -10.40 21.58 -3.49
CA LYS A 24 -9.69 20.65 -4.38
C LYS A 24 -8.46 20.06 -3.71
N ILE A 25 -7.66 20.87 -3.01
CA ILE A 25 -6.48 20.43 -2.25
C ILE A 25 -6.90 19.45 -1.15
N LYS A 26 -7.94 19.77 -0.37
CA LYS A 26 -8.45 18.90 0.70
C LYS A 26 -8.91 17.53 0.18
N ARG A 27 -9.63 17.50 -0.95
CA ARG A 27 -10.06 16.25 -1.61
C ARG A 27 -8.87 15.43 -2.11
N ASN A 28 -7.87 16.07 -2.71
CA ASN A 28 -6.66 15.40 -3.17
C ASN A 28 -5.88 14.80 -2.00
N GLY A 29 -5.74 15.51 -0.88
CA GLY A 29 -5.12 14.99 0.33
C GLY A 29 -5.85 13.76 0.90
N SER A 30 -7.19 13.78 0.95
CA SER A 30 -7.97 12.62 1.37
C SER A 30 -7.85 11.43 0.42
N LYS A 31 -7.76 11.68 -0.90
CA LYS A 31 -7.61 10.64 -1.92
C LYS A 31 -6.23 9.97 -1.83
N ILE A 32 -5.16 10.77 -1.72
CA ILE A 32 -3.79 10.26 -1.51
C ILE A 32 -3.73 9.40 -0.24
N ASN A 33 -4.41 9.81 0.83
CA ASN A 33 -4.47 9.03 2.06
C ASN A 33 -5.24 7.70 1.87
N LEU A 34 -6.35 7.72 1.12
CA LEU A 34 -7.10 6.52 0.78
C LEU A 34 -6.27 5.54 -0.06
N ASP A 35 -5.54 6.02 -1.06
CA ASP A 35 -4.71 5.19 -1.93
C ASP A 35 -3.57 4.54 -1.13
N LYS A 36 -2.89 5.31 -0.26
CA LYS A 36 -1.88 4.76 0.68
C LYS A 36 -2.45 3.70 1.61
N ARG A 37 -3.69 3.89 2.09
CA ARG A 37 -4.37 2.89 2.95
C ARG A 37 -4.67 1.60 2.19
N LYS A 38 -5.12 1.70 0.94
CA LYS A 38 -5.37 0.55 0.07
C LYS A 38 -4.08 -0.21 -0.23
N GLU A 39 -3.02 0.50 -0.57
CA GLU A 39 -1.69 -0.09 -0.80
C GLU A 39 -1.18 -0.83 0.44
N ARG A 40 -1.28 -0.21 1.62
CA ARG A 40 -0.91 -0.85 2.89
C ARG A 40 -1.73 -2.10 3.14
N ALA A 41 -3.05 -2.05 2.96
CA ALA A 41 -3.93 -3.21 3.15
C ALA A 41 -3.55 -4.35 2.20
N HIS A 42 -3.33 -4.05 0.92
CA HIS A 42 -2.87 -5.03 -0.06
C HIS A 42 -1.54 -5.67 0.35
N ASN A 43 -0.54 -4.86 0.73
CA ASN A 43 0.75 -5.36 1.18
C ASN A 43 0.65 -6.27 2.42
N LEU A 44 -0.24 -5.94 3.36
CA LEU A 44 -0.48 -6.77 4.54
C LEU A 44 -1.16 -8.09 4.18
N ILE A 45 -2.14 -8.07 3.29
CA ILE A 45 -2.82 -9.29 2.79
C ILE A 45 -1.80 -10.22 2.11
N VAL A 46 -0.97 -9.68 1.22
CA VAL A 46 0.06 -10.46 0.52
C VAL A 46 1.04 -11.07 1.52
N LYS A 47 1.54 -10.28 2.49
CA LYS A 47 2.44 -10.79 3.53
C LYS A 47 1.78 -11.86 4.40
N GLY A 48 0.51 -11.69 4.77
CA GLY A 48 -0.24 -12.70 5.52
C GLY A 48 -0.36 -14.01 4.76
N ALA A 49 -0.66 -13.95 3.46
CA ALA A 49 -0.70 -15.14 2.61
C ALA A 49 0.65 -15.88 2.53
N LEU A 50 1.78 -15.16 2.60
CA LEU A 50 3.10 -15.80 2.65
C LEU A 50 3.31 -16.58 3.95
N LEU A 51 2.83 -16.06 5.09
CA LEU A 51 2.91 -16.76 6.38
C LEU A 51 2.05 -18.03 6.35
N GLU A 52 0.85 -17.94 5.77
CA GLU A 52 -0.05 -19.10 5.58
C GLU A 52 0.57 -20.16 4.66
N MET A 53 1.22 -19.74 3.56
CA MET A 53 1.94 -20.67 2.67
C MET A 53 3.08 -21.41 3.38
N LEU A 54 3.67 -20.81 4.41
CA LEU A 54 4.72 -21.41 5.23
C LEU A 54 4.16 -22.15 6.46
N GLY A 55 2.84 -22.09 6.71
CA GLY A 55 2.18 -22.73 7.85
C GLY A 55 2.52 -22.10 9.20
N ILE A 56 2.92 -20.82 9.23
CA ILE A 56 3.35 -20.10 10.44
C ILE A 56 2.39 -18.97 10.82
N GLU A 57 1.21 -18.89 10.21
CA GLU A 57 0.22 -17.82 10.44
C GLU A 57 -0.38 -17.82 11.85
N LYS A 58 -0.29 -18.95 12.56
CA LYS A 58 -0.73 -19.11 13.96
C LYS A 58 0.42 -19.12 14.96
N GLU A 59 1.65 -18.93 14.49
CA GLU A 59 2.82 -18.91 15.35
C GLU A 59 2.79 -17.67 16.27
N ASN A 60 3.51 -17.74 17.39
CA ASN A 60 3.60 -16.63 18.33
C ASN A 60 4.17 -15.35 17.66
N ASN A 61 3.54 -14.21 17.93
CA ASN A 61 3.87 -12.94 17.29
C ASN A 61 5.31 -12.50 17.59
N GLU A 62 5.80 -12.71 18.81
CA GLU A 62 7.17 -12.39 19.21
C GLU A 62 8.18 -13.28 18.48
N VAL A 63 7.85 -14.55 18.24
CA VAL A 63 8.68 -15.48 17.43
C VAL A 63 8.77 -14.99 15.98
N ILE A 64 7.64 -14.68 15.34
CA ILE A 64 7.62 -14.15 13.96
C ILE A 64 8.40 -12.83 13.90
N LEU A 65 8.19 -11.93 14.86
CA LEU A 65 8.87 -10.64 14.92
C LEU A 65 10.39 -10.82 15.06
N GLY A 66 10.82 -11.72 15.96
CA GLY A 66 12.22 -12.08 16.16
C GLY A 66 12.86 -12.58 14.87
N PHE A 67 12.23 -13.55 14.20
CA PHE A 67 12.71 -14.05 12.91
C PHE A 67 12.81 -12.94 11.85
N LEU A 68 11.75 -12.16 11.65
CA LEU A 68 11.73 -11.07 10.65
C LEU A 68 12.72 -9.96 10.97
N SER A 69 13.10 -9.76 12.23
CA SER A 69 14.12 -8.80 12.62
C SER A 69 15.53 -9.16 12.11
N THR A 70 15.78 -10.44 11.83
CA THR A 70 17.04 -10.93 11.26
C THR A 70 17.15 -10.75 9.74
N PHE A 71 16.12 -10.21 9.09
CA PHE A 71 16.08 -10.07 7.64
C PHE A 71 17.25 -9.21 7.12
N PRO A 72 18.02 -9.68 6.13
CA PRO A 72 19.21 -8.99 5.67
C PRO A 72 18.89 -7.63 5.03
N LYS A 73 19.77 -6.66 5.26
CA LYS A 73 19.66 -5.33 4.64
C LYS A 73 20.41 -5.22 3.33
N ASP A 74 21.41 -6.07 3.10
CA ASP A 74 22.22 -6.06 1.90
C ASP A 74 21.49 -6.70 0.71
N GLU A 75 21.84 -6.27 -0.50
CA GLU A 75 21.14 -6.68 -1.72
C GLU A 75 21.49 -8.10 -2.17
N LYS A 76 22.71 -8.57 -1.91
CA LYS A 76 23.15 -9.91 -2.33
C LYS A 76 22.36 -11.00 -1.62
N THR A 77 22.18 -10.86 -0.31
CA THR A 77 21.42 -11.82 0.49
C THR A 77 19.92 -11.77 0.16
N LYS A 78 19.37 -10.59 -0.15
CA LYS A 78 17.99 -10.46 -0.65
C LYS A 78 17.78 -11.20 -1.97
N GLU A 79 18.70 -11.06 -2.92
CA GLU A 79 18.60 -11.77 -4.21
C GLU A 79 18.73 -13.29 -4.03
N TYR A 80 19.54 -13.75 -3.06
CA TYR A 80 19.57 -15.17 -2.67
C TYR A 80 18.21 -15.65 -2.15
N TYR A 81 17.59 -14.95 -1.19
CA TYR A 81 16.25 -15.31 -0.70
C TYR A 81 15.18 -15.24 -1.78
N LYS A 82 15.29 -14.31 -2.73
CA LYS A 82 14.39 -14.22 -3.88
C LYS A 82 14.47 -15.46 -4.78
N LYS A 83 15.66 -16.04 -4.98
CA LYS A 83 15.82 -17.30 -5.72
C LYS A 83 15.12 -18.45 -5.01
N ILE A 84 15.33 -18.59 -3.70
CA ILE A 84 14.63 -19.59 -2.87
C ILE A 84 13.10 -19.42 -2.98
N GLY A 85 12.63 -18.17 -2.83
CA GLY A 85 11.21 -17.86 -2.92
C GLY A 85 10.59 -18.28 -4.25
N LYS A 86 11.28 -18.04 -5.37
CA LYS A 86 10.82 -18.49 -6.71
C LYS A 86 10.64 -20.00 -6.77
N GLU A 87 11.61 -20.76 -6.25
CA GLU A 87 11.53 -22.23 -6.23
C GLU A 87 10.37 -22.73 -5.36
N LEU A 88 10.14 -22.10 -4.20
CA LEU A 88 9.01 -22.42 -3.32
C LEU A 88 7.67 -22.16 -4.02
N PHE A 89 7.52 -21.02 -4.68
CA PHE A 89 6.30 -20.71 -5.43
C PHE A 89 6.02 -21.74 -6.53
N GLU A 90 7.04 -22.16 -7.28
CA GLU A 90 6.87 -23.17 -8.33
C GLU A 90 6.50 -24.55 -7.76
N LYS A 91 7.08 -24.94 -6.63
CA LYS A 91 6.68 -26.18 -5.91
C LYS A 91 5.22 -26.11 -5.44
N LEU A 92 4.80 -24.99 -4.85
CA LEU A 92 3.44 -24.79 -4.37
C LEU A 92 2.41 -24.78 -5.50
N LYS A 93 2.73 -24.18 -6.66
CA LYS A 93 1.88 -24.25 -7.86
C LYS A 93 1.69 -25.69 -8.31
N LYS A 94 2.78 -26.45 -8.48
CA LYS A 94 2.72 -27.86 -8.91
C LYS A 94 1.89 -28.72 -7.97
N ASN A 95 2.03 -28.53 -6.65
CA ASN A 95 1.24 -29.26 -5.66
C ASN A 95 -0.26 -28.90 -5.68
N LYS A 96 -0.63 -27.66 -6.04
CA LYS A 96 -2.04 -27.27 -6.25
C LYS A 96 -2.65 -27.96 -7.48
N PHE A 97 -1.91 -28.11 -8.58
CA PHE A 97 -2.38 -28.82 -9.77
C PHE A 97 -2.65 -30.32 -9.51
N ILE A 98 -1.87 -30.95 -8.63
CA ILE A 98 -2.06 -32.37 -8.27
C ILE A 98 -3.29 -32.57 -7.37
N LYS A 99 -3.64 -31.59 -6.52
CA LYS A 99 -4.79 -31.67 -5.60
C LYS A 99 -6.13 -31.20 -6.19
N GLY A 100 -6.13 -30.49 -7.31
CA GLY A 100 -7.35 -29.98 -7.96
C GLY A 100 -7.88 -30.83 -9.12
N GLY A 101 -7.26 -31.98 -9.39
CA GLY A 101 -7.64 -32.93 -10.44
C GLY A 101 -8.19 -34.26 -9.92
N GLN A 102 -8.65 -34.30 -8.66
CA GLN A 102 -9.38 -35.43 -8.06
C GLN A 102 -10.80 -34.99 -7.71
#